data_AF-A0A8T6MTJ0-F1
#
_entry.id   AF-A0A8T6MTJ0-F1
#
_cell.length_a   1.000
_cell.length_b   1.000
_cell.length_c   1.000
_cell.angle_alpha   90.00
_cell.angle_beta   90.00
_cell.angle_gamma   90.00
#
_symmetry.space_group_name_H-M   'P 1'
#
loop_
_entity.id
_entity.type
_entity.pdbx_description
1 polymer ?
#
loop_
_entity_poly.entity_id
_entity_poly.type
_entity_poly.pdbx_seq_one_letter_code
_entity_poly.pdbx_strand_id
1 'polypeptide(L)'
;MIKHNRNMTKIEFSITSSESPEKIRDILADYNNLDKFFPPLVKTNVSKNNDEVILDQIISVQSKIIKMKSTLLPIANNEFLLKVLSGPLTNSVTSISLIQKPNGTIINVKITIEVRFFYKIFNSIIEKKYKNLINTFINKISDAATLTTGTRWYDSVSENTLKLSTAVVKQCPIFHGWWYGDLKHVFLEKDYQILSIQDQTIVDVGANIGDSAIYFALNGAKKVIAIEAFPTNFQMLEKNIIDNKLSDTIIPLFGALSDKNSSLTIDSDTSQGYTSFQLKEQKNGTRIQTITLANILDRFELNDALLKLDCEGCEYNVILNSDTKTLLKFKTILIEFHNGFENIKNKLEISGFEIKQLISLKPTKGYLLAQKSN
;
A
#
# COMPACT_ATOMS: atom_id res chain seq x y z
N MET A 1 -27.92 21.56 37.01
CA MET A 1 -26.79 20.93 36.29
C MET A 1 -27.27 19.65 35.64
N ILE A 2 -27.68 19.71 34.38
CA ILE A 2 -28.05 18.51 33.61
C ILE A 2 -26.74 17.80 33.25
N LYS A 3 -26.45 16.66 33.89
CA LYS A 3 -25.44 15.72 33.40
C LYS A 3 -25.91 15.22 32.04
N HIS A 4 -25.53 15.92 30.97
CA HIS A 4 -25.59 15.35 29.63
C HIS A 4 -24.69 14.11 29.66
N ASN A 5 -25.31 12.92 29.59
CA ASN A 5 -24.61 11.68 29.30
C ASN A 5 -23.81 11.93 28.00
N ARG A 6 -22.49 12.09 28.13
CA ARG A 6 -21.61 12.22 26.97
C ARG A 6 -21.55 10.84 26.34
N ASN A 7 -22.31 10.62 25.27
CA ASN A 7 -22.19 9.41 24.46
C ASN A 7 -20.74 9.35 23.95
N MET A 8 -19.96 8.45 24.54
CA MET A 8 -18.61 8.13 24.14
C MET A 8 -18.63 6.82 23.37
N THR A 9 -17.99 6.80 22.20
CA THR A 9 -17.88 5.58 21.39
C THR A 9 -16.59 4.87 21.78
N LYS A 10 -16.68 3.58 22.10
CA LYS A 10 -15.52 2.73 22.39
C LYS A 10 -15.23 1.85 21.19
N ILE A 11 -13.98 1.84 20.76
CA ILE A 11 -13.49 1.03 19.64
C ILE A 11 -12.26 0.27 20.12
N GLU A 12 -12.17 -1.00 19.78
CA GLU A 12 -11.00 -1.82 20.04
C GLU A 12 -10.62 -2.58 18.78
N PHE A 13 -9.31 -2.69 18.54
CA PHE A 13 -8.74 -3.56 17.53
C PHE A 13 -7.31 -3.91 17.91
N SER A 14 -6.77 -4.93 17.26
CA SER A 14 -5.40 -5.36 17.44
C SER A 14 -4.70 -5.55 16.09
N ILE A 15 -3.39 -5.36 16.10
CA ILE A 15 -2.50 -5.63 14.96
C ILE A 15 -1.43 -6.59 15.43
N THR A 16 -1.04 -7.53 14.57
CA THR A 16 0.06 -8.45 14.85
C THR A 16 1.30 -7.99 14.09
N SER A 17 2.42 -7.91 14.79
CA SER A 17 3.74 -7.66 14.21
C SER A 17 4.65 -8.85 14.50
N SER A 18 5.55 -9.17 13.57
CA SER A 18 6.60 -10.18 13.79
C SER A 18 7.75 -9.67 14.66
N GLU A 19 7.79 -8.36 14.90
CA GLU A 19 8.87 -7.71 15.64
C GLU A 19 8.60 -7.72 17.15
N SER A 20 9.67 -7.53 17.93
CA SER A 20 9.58 -7.46 19.39
C SER A 20 8.92 -6.15 19.86
N PRO A 21 8.33 -6.14 21.07
CA PRO A 21 7.76 -4.93 21.65
C PRO A 21 8.79 -3.81 21.77
N GLU A 22 10.05 -4.13 22.07
CA GLU A 22 11.12 -3.14 22.22
C GLU A 22 11.31 -2.35 20.93
N LYS A 23 11.32 -3.02 19.78
CA LYS A 23 11.53 -2.37 18.49
C LYS A 23 10.36 -1.46 18.09
N ILE A 24 9.13 -1.92 18.32
CA ILE A 24 7.93 -1.12 18.07
C ILE A 24 7.88 0.08 19.03
N ARG A 25 8.24 -0.15 20.30
CA ARG A 25 8.36 0.87 21.33
C ARG A 25 9.40 1.93 20.96
N ASP A 26 10.55 1.53 20.41
CA ASP A 26 11.60 2.46 20.00
C ASP A 26 11.15 3.41 18.89
N ILE A 27 10.26 2.97 17.99
CA ILE A 27 9.65 3.86 16.98
C ILE A 27 8.59 4.77 17.63
N LEU A 28 7.68 4.20 18.44
CA LEU A 28 6.62 4.97 19.11
C LEU A 28 7.16 6.04 20.08
N ALA A 29 8.34 5.80 20.66
CA ALA A 29 9.02 6.71 21.58
C ALA A 29 9.91 7.73 20.88
N ASP A 30 10.16 7.62 19.56
CA ASP A 30 10.94 8.61 18.81
C ASP A 30 10.06 9.74 18.27
N TYR A 31 9.71 10.62 19.20
CA TYR A 31 8.83 11.74 18.95
C TYR A 31 9.30 12.68 17.83
N ASN A 32 10.60 12.82 17.60
CA ASN A 32 11.14 13.72 16.58
C ASN A 32 10.87 13.26 15.15
N ASN A 33 10.45 12.01 14.98
CA ASN A 33 10.28 11.36 13.69
C ASN A 33 8.89 10.74 13.53
N LEU A 34 7.96 10.98 14.47
CA LEU A 34 6.62 10.39 14.45
C LEU A 34 5.76 10.86 13.29
N ASP A 35 6.00 12.08 12.81
CA ASP A 35 5.34 12.67 11.65
C ASP A 35 5.46 11.80 10.40
N LYS A 36 6.59 11.09 10.23
CA LYS A 36 6.85 10.16 9.12
C LYS A 36 5.87 8.98 9.03
N PHE A 37 5.21 8.66 10.14
CA PHE A 37 4.26 7.53 10.26
C PHE A 37 2.79 7.97 10.19
N PHE A 38 2.52 9.26 10.01
CA PHE A 38 1.19 9.73 9.62
C PHE A 38 1.05 9.72 8.10
N PRO A 39 -0.16 9.41 7.57
CA PRO A 39 -0.41 9.51 6.14
C PRO A 39 -0.05 10.91 5.60
N PRO A 40 0.50 11.07 4.38
CA PRO A 40 0.87 12.37 3.79
C PRO A 40 -0.27 13.41 3.74
N LEU A 41 -1.53 12.95 3.77
CA LEU A 41 -2.71 13.81 3.89
C LEU A 41 -2.89 14.45 5.28
N VAL A 42 -2.12 14.01 6.27
CA VAL A 42 -2.11 14.48 7.65
C VAL A 42 -0.75 15.10 7.93
N LYS A 43 -0.63 16.41 7.69
CA LYS A 43 0.57 17.16 8.05
C LYS A 43 0.67 17.22 9.57
N THR A 44 1.74 16.68 10.12
CA THR A 44 1.96 16.59 11.56
C THR A 44 3.23 17.33 11.91
N ASN A 45 3.11 18.36 12.76
CA ASN A 45 4.26 19.01 13.36
C ASN A 45 4.43 18.47 14.78
N VAL A 46 5.62 17.96 15.09
CA VAL A 46 5.94 17.48 16.43
C VAL A 46 6.69 18.58 17.18
N SER A 47 6.26 18.88 18.39
CA SER A 47 6.97 19.77 19.30
C SER A 47 7.03 19.16 20.69
N LYS A 48 8.11 19.41 21.42
CA LYS A 48 8.26 18.95 22.80
C LYS A 48 8.04 20.12 23.75
N ASN A 49 7.15 19.95 24.71
CA ASN A 49 6.91 20.92 25.78
C ASN A 49 7.05 20.20 27.13
N ASN A 50 8.20 20.41 27.79
CA ASN A 50 8.63 19.63 28.97
C ASN A 50 8.67 18.12 28.65
N ASP A 51 7.96 17.30 29.44
CA ASP A 51 7.84 15.84 29.26
C ASP A 51 6.72 15.44 28.29
N GLU A 52 5.94 16.40 27.78
CA GLU A 52 4.84 16.13 26.85
C GLU A 52 5.25 16.38 25.40
N VAL A 53 4.84 15.46 24.53
CA VAL A 53 5.05 15.56 23.09
C VAL A 53 3.75 16.00 22.45
N ILE A 54 3.76 17.17 21.83
CA ILE A 54 2.61 17.77 21.19
C ILE A 54 2.67 17.49 19.69
N LEU A 55 1.58 16.91 19.18
CA LEU A 55 1.35 16.65 17.76
C LEU A 55 0.31 17.65 17.25
N ASP A 56 0.76 18.58 16.42
CA ASP A 56 -0.09 19.55 15.72
C ASP A 56 -0.44 18.99 14.33
N GLN A 57 -1.68 18.52 14.18
CA GLN A 57 -2.14 17.77 13.00
C GLN A 57 -3.10 18.61 12.16
N ILE A 58 -2.79 18.75 10.87
CA ILE A 58 -3.63 19.40 9.88
C ILE A 58 -4.07 18.34 8.88
N ILE A 59 -5.36 18.03 8.90
CA ILE A 59 -5.99 17.04 8.04
C ILE A 59 -6.78 17.77 6.96
N SER A 60 -6.35 17.60 5.71
CA SER A 60 -7.05 18.14 4.55
C SER A 60 -8.04 17.09 4.03
N VAL A 61 -9.34 17.40 4.07
CA VAL A 61 -10.40 16.54 3.55
C VAL A 61 -11.23 17.34 2.55
N GLN A 62 -11.05 17.07 1.25
CA GLN A 62 -11.66 17.86 0.17
C GLN A 62 -11.32 19.35 0.35
N SER A 63 -12.33 20.23 0.39
CA SER A 63 -12.16 21.68 0.61
C SER A 63 -12.11 22.09 2.09
N LYS A 64 -12.15 21.14 3.04
CA LYS A 64 -12.16 21.44 4.47
C LYS A 64 -10.83 21.10 5.12
N ILE A 65 -10.35 22.01 5.96
CA ILE A 65 -9.17 21.83 6.79
C ILE A 65 -9.62 21.56 8.22
N ILE A 66 -9.20 20.43 8.77
CA ILE A 66 -9.43 20.08 10.17
C ILE A 66 -8.10 20.19 10.90
N LYS A 67 -8.09 20.98 11.98
CA LYS A 67 -6.94 21.08 12.89
C LYS A 67 -7.22 20.28 14.15
N MET A 68 -6.26 19.47 14.55
CA MET A 68 -6.31 18.66 15.76
C MET A 68 -4.97 18.81 16.48
N LYS A 69 -5.02 18.98 17.80
CA LYS A 69 -3.82 18.93 18.65
C LYS A 69 -3.95 17.72 19.53
N SER A 70 -2.93 16.86 19.55
CA SER A 70 -2.87 15.70 20.43
C SER A 70 -1.54 15.64 21.19
N THR A 71 -1.49 14.81 22.24
CA THR A 71 -0.25 14.49 22.96
C THR A 71 -0.09 12.98 23.04
N LEU A 72 1.13 12.48 22.87
CA LEU A 72 1.47 11.06 23.01
C LEU A 72 2.40 10.88 24.21
N LEU A 73 1.98 10.06 25.17
CA LEU A 73 2.66 9.88 26.45
C LEU A 73 2.98 8.40 26.67
N PRO A 74 4.22 8.03 27.03
CA PRO A 74 4.50 6.70 27.56
C PRO A 74 3.99 6.66 29.01
N ILE A 75 3.07 5.74 29.31
CA ILE A 75 2.49 5.60 30.66
C ILE A 75 3.03 4.38 31.41
N ALA A 76 3.61 3.42 30.68
CA ALA A 76 4.43 2.33 31.19
C ALA A 76 5.39 1.88 30.07
N ASN A 77 6.27 0.90 30.35
CA ASN A 77 7.28 0.46 29.39
C ASN A 77 6.68 0.10 28.01
N ASN A 78 5.56 -0.62 28.00
CA ASN A 78 4.90 -1.09 26.77
C ASN A 78 3.50 -0.48 26.59
N GLU A 79 3.24 0.67 27.21
CA GLU A 79 1.93 1.31 27.15
C GLU A 79 2.05 2.80 26.82
N PHE A 80 1.28 3.23 25.84
CA PHE A 80 1.24 4.60 25.36
C PHE A 80 -0.18 5.14 25.39
N LEU A 81 -0.30 6.43 25.62
CA LEU A 81 -1.56 7.16 25.66
C LEU A 81 -1.50 8.35 24.69
N LEU A 82 -2.30 8.30 23.64
CA LEU A 82 -2.55 9.43 22.77
C LEU A 82 -3.85 10.14 23.21
N LYS A 83 -3.76 11.41 23.58
CA LYS A 83 -4.90 12.22 24.02
C LYS A 83 -5.11 13.41 23.09
N VAL A 84 -6.34 13.60 22.62
CA VAL A 84 -6.71 14.76 21.80
C VAL A 84 -6.99 15.97 22.71
N LEU A 85 -6.13 16.98 22.61
CA LEU A 85 -6.17 18.21 23.41
C LEU A 85 -7.11 19.27 22.81
N SER A 86 -7.20 19.35 21.48
CA SER A 86 -8.12 20.26 20.80
C SER A 86 -8.56 19.75 19.43
N GLY A 87 -9.66 20.28 18.91
CA GLY A 87 -10.26 19.89 17.63
C GLY A 87 -11.58 19.13 17.79
N PRO A 88 -12.14 18.55 16.71
CA PRO A 88 -13.45 17.89 16.72
C PRO A 88 -13.59 16.74 17.72
N LEU A 89 -12.45 16.13 18.07
CA LEU A 89 -12.35 14.95 18.94
C LEU A 89 -11.73 15.26 20.31
N THR A 90 -11.78 16.51 20.76
CA THR A 90 -11.25 16.92 22.08
C THR A 90 -11.71 15.96 23.20
N ASN A 91 -10.79 15.56 24.08
CA ASN A 91 -10.97 14.54 25.14
C ASN A 91 -11.01 13.09 24.67
N SER A 92 -10.92 12.81 23.37
CA SER A 92 -10.73 11.45 22.90
C SER A 92 -9.38 10.91 23.35
N VAL A 93 -9.35 9.63 23.70
CA VAL A 93 -8.17 8.94 24.23
C VAL A 93 -7.97 7.65 23.47
N THR A 94 -6.73 7.41 23.04
CA THR A 94 -6.28 6.17 22.43
C THR A 94 -5.18 5.56 23.31
N SER A 95 -5.43 4.38 23.85
CA SER A 95 -4.43 3.57 24.56
C SER A 95 -3.86 2.54 23.60
N ILE A 96 -2.53 2.43 23.58
CA ILE A 96 -1.77 1.46 22.78
C ILE A 96 -0.97 0.60 23.76
N SER A 97 -1.13 -0.71 23.71
CA SER A 97 -0.34 -1.64 24.52
C SER A 97 0.35 -2.70 23.68
N LEU A 98 1.64 -2.91 23.97
CA LEU A 98 2.50 -3.86 23.27
C LEU A 98 2.60 -5.15 24.08
N ILE A 99 2.01 -6.22 23.58
CA ILE A 99 1.97 -7.52 24.26
C ILE A 99 2.90 -8.49 23.56
N GLN A 100 3.98 -8.88 24.24
CA GLN A 100 4.90 -9.91 23.77
C GLN A 100 4.15 -11.23 23.51
N LYS A 101 4.42 -11.82 22.35
CA LYS A 101 4.05 -13.19 21.97
C LYS A 101 5.30 -13.96 21.54
N PRO A 102 5.25 -15.30 21.45
CA PRO A 102 6.42 -16.09 21.04
C PRO A 102 7.01 -15.67 19.69
N ASN A 103 6.16 -15.26 18.73
CA ASN A 103 6.58 -14.93 17.36
C ASN A 103 6.38 -13.44 17.04
N GLY A 104 6.51 -12.55 18.03
CA GLY A 104 6.43 -11.11 17.82
C GLY A 104 5.53 -10.42 18.85
N THR A 105 4.73 -9.45 18.40
CA THR A 105 3.96 -8.55 19.27
C THR A 105 2.52 -8.44 18.81
N ILE A 106 1.58 -8.47 19.76
CA ILE A 106 0.23 -7.96 19.54
C ILE A 106 0.18 -6.52 20.02
N ILE A 107 -0.13 -5.60 19.10
CA ILE A 107 -0.37 -4.19 19.39
C ILE A 107 -1.87 -4.02 19.60
N ASN A 108 -2.29 -3.89 20.86
CA ASN A 108 -3.69 -3.66 21.21
C ASN A 108 -3.97 -2.15 21.22
N VAL A 109 -5.04 -1.74 20.54
CA VAL A 109 -5.46 -0.34 20.45
C VAL A 109 -6.88 -0.20 20.96
N LYS A 110 -7.05 0.62 22.01
CA LYS A 110 -8.33 0.96 22.60
C LYS A 110 -8.59 2.45 22.44
N ILE A 111 -9.66 2.80 21.75
CA ILE A 111 -10.04 4.19 21.48
C ILE A 111 -11.35 4.50 22.21
N THR A 112 -11.35 5.56 23.00
CA THR A 112 -12.56 6.21 23.50
C THR A 112 -12.72 7.54 22.79
N ILE A 113 -13.75 7.65 21.94
CA ILE A 113 -14.02 8.83 21.12
C ILE A 113 -15.08 9.70 21.81
N GLU A 114 -14.72 10.95 22.06
CA GLU A 114 -15.65 12.02 22.44
C GLU A 114 -15.75 13.02 21.29
N VAL A 115 -16.89 13.04 20.61
CA VAL A 115 -17.15 14.00 19.53
C VAL A 115 -17.79 15.26 20.11
N ARG A 116 -17.19 16.43 19.81
CA ARG A 116 -17.74 17.73 20.23
C ARG A 116 -19.15 17.95 19.68
N PHE A 117 -19.99 18.64 20.46
CA PHE A 117 -21.43 18.83 20.17
C PHE A 117 -21.72 19.28 18.73
N PHE A 118 -20.99 20.28 18.22
CA PHE A 118 -21.15 20.81 16.87
C PHE A 118 -20.88 19.80 15.74
N TYR A 119 -20.19 18.70 16.03
CA TYR A 119 -19.83 17.67 15.05
C TYR A 119 -20.69 16.39 15.17
N LYS A 120 -21.68 16.38 16.09
CA LYS A 120 -22.48 15.18 16.39
C LYS A 120 -23.24 14.59 15.19
N ILE A 121 -23.63 15.45 14.24
CA ILE A 121 -24.34 15.05 13.01
C ILE A 121 -23.47 14.10 12.15
N PHE A 122 -22.14 14.15 12.28
CA PHE A 122 -21.20 13.34 11.51
C PHE A 122 -20.49 12.27 12.34
N ASN A 123 -21.00 11.93 13.54
CA ASN A 123 -20.32 11.04 14.50
C ASN A 123 -19.76 9.77 13.86
N SER A 124 -20.61 8.96 13.22
CA SER A 124 -20.19 7.67 12.66
C SER A 124 -19.09 7.81 11.60
N ILE A 125 -19.14 8.86 10.78
CA ILE A 125 -18.13 9.13 9.75
C ILE A 125 -16.80 9.54 10.39
N ILE A 126 -16.84 10.44 11.37
CA ILE A 126 -15.65 10.91 12.08
C ILE A 126 -15.01 9.75 12.85
N GLU A 127 -15.81 8.95 13.55
CA GLU A 127 -15.35 7.77 14.29
C GLU A 127 -14.64 6.77 13.37
N LYS A 128 -15.24 6.45 12.22
CA LYS A 128 -14.63 5.56 11.22
C LYS A 128 -13.32 6.13 10.68
N LYS A 129 -13.29 7.42 10.33
CA LYS A 129 -12.08 8.08 9.81
C LYS A 129 -10.97 8.13 10.85
N TYR A 130 -11.28 8.42 12.11
CA TYR A 130 -10.30 8.43 13.19
C TYR A 130 -9.78 7.03 13.49
N LYS A 131 -10.64 6.02 13.57
CA LYS A 131 -10.23 4.61 13.67
C LYS A 131 -9.25 4.25 12.55
N ASN A 132 -9.59 4.58 11.31
CA ASN A 132 -8.74 4.28 10.16
C ASN A 132 -7.39 5.01 10.21
N LEU A 133 -7.37 6.28 10.64
CA LEU A 133 -6.14 7.05 10.83
C LEU A 133 -5.22 6.36 11.85
N ILE A 134 -5.74 6.02 13.04
CA ILE A 134 -4.96 5.33 14.07
C ILE A 134 -4.50 3.95 13.60
N ASN A 135 -5.39 3.17 12.98
CA ASN A 135 -5.03 1.87 12.42
C ASN A 135 -3.89 2.00 11.40
N THR A 136 -3.95 2.98 10.50
CA THR A 136 -2.92 3.23 9.48
C THR A 136 -1.59 3.62 10.12
N PHE A 137 -1.62 4.54 11.10
CA PHE A 137 -0.43 4.96 11.85
C PHE A 137 0.27 3.76 12.52
N ILE A 138 -0.49 2.91 13.22
CA ILE A 138 0.08 1.74 13.91
C ILE A 138 0.59 0.68 12.92
N ASN A 139 -0.14 0.40 11.84
CA ASN A 139 0.34 -0.52 10.81
C ASN A 139 1.65 0.00 10.20
N LYS A 140 1.74 1.30 9.89
CA LYS A 140 2.94 1.87 9.28
C LYS A 140 4.17 1.80 10.20
N ILE A 141 3.99 1.97 11.50
CA ILE A 141 5.04 1.72 12.50
C ILE A 141 5.46 0.25 12.51
N SER A 142 4.50 -0.67 12.50
CA SER A 142 4.79 -2.11 12.45
C SER A 142 5.53 -2.50 11.16
N ASP A 143 5.14 -1.94 10.01
CA ASP A 143 5.80 -2.18 8.74
C ASP A 143 7.23 -1.64 8.77
N ALA A 144 7.43 -0.40 9.24
CA ALA A 144 8.77 0.15 9.38
C ALA A 144 9.65 -0.69 10.29
N ALA A 145 9.12 -1.18 11.42
CA ALA A 145 9.84 -2.10 12.28
C ALA A 145 10.25 -3.37 11.50
N THR A 146 9.33 -3.97 10.76
CA THR A 146 9.57 -5.23 10.05
C THR A 146 10.54 -5.06 8.87
N LEU A 147 10.40 -3.98 8.12
CA LEU A 147 11.19 -3.67 6.91
C LEU A 147 12.61 -3.16 7.23
N THR A 148 12.93 -2.95 8.50
CA THR A 148 14.23 -2.43 8.95
C THR A 148 14.89 -3.32 10.02
N THR A 149 14.72 -4.64 9.93
CA THR A 149 15.38 -5.62 10.82
C THR A 149 16.89 -5.66 10.76
N GLY A 150 17.49 -5.28 9.63
CA GLY A 150 18.94 -5.28 9.46
C GLY A 150 19.65 -4.02 9.96
N THR A 151 18.92 -2.99 10.43
CA THR A 151 19.50 -1.70 10.81
C THR A 151 18.66 -0.99 11.87
N ARG A 152 19.12 0.18 12.33
CA ARG A 152 18.27 1.08 13.13
C ARG A 152 17.26 1.72 12.18
N TRP A 153 15.98 1.65 12.53
CA TRP A 153 14.90 2.05 11.62
C TRP A 153 15.05 3.49 11.10
N TYR A 154 15.56 4.42 11.91
CA TYR A 154 15.75 5.83 11.53
C TYR A 154 16.90 6.06 10.53
N ASP A 155 17.82 5.09 10.37
CA ASP A 155 18.81 5.12 9.30
C ASP A 155 18.20 4.71 7.94
N SER A 156 17.02 4.07 7.98
CA SER A 156 16.31 3.55 6.81
C SER A 156 15.05 4.34 6.45
N VAL A 157 14.43 5.04 7.39
CA VAL A 157 13.15 5.72 7.19
C VAL A 157 13.30 7.24 7.25
N SER A 158 12.98 7.88 6.14
CA SER A 158 12.84 9.32 6.00
C SER A 158 11.38 9.69 5.68
N GLU A 159 11.08 10.99 5.51
CA GLU A 159 9.72 11.49 5.29
C GLU A 159 8.97 10.75 4.18
N ASN A 160 9.61 10.54 3.01
CA ASN A 160 8.98 9.87 1.88
C ASN A 160 9.80 8.71 1.32
N THR A 161 10.86 8.26 2.01
CA THR A 161 11.72 7.20 1.51
C THR A 161 11.96 6.14 2.58
N LEU A 162 11.88 4.86 2.19
CA LEU A 162 12.29 3.72 3.00
C LEU A 162 13.40 2.95 2.28
N LYS A 163 14.54 2.75 2.95
CA LYS A 163 15.56 1.78 2.55
C LYS A 163 15.30 0.45 3.24
N LEU A 164 14.88 -0.54 2.46
CA LEU A 164 14.59 -1.88 2.94
C LEU A 164 15.88 -2.52 3.47
N SER A 165 15.84 -3.03 4.69
CA SER A 165 16.98 -3.67 5.32
C SER A 165 16.47 -4.81 6.20
N THR A 166 16.56 -6.03 5.68
CA THR A 166 16.18 -7.25 6.40
C THR A 166 17.16 -8.36 6.08
N ALA A 167 17.24 -9.40 6.92
CA ALA A 167 18.08 -10.56 6.66
C ALA A 167 17.64 -11.37 5.42
N VAL A 168 16.39 -11.18 4.97
CA VAL A 168 15.80 -11.95 3.87
C VAL A 168 16.14 -11.35 2.51
N VAL A 169 16.35 -10.03 2.44
CA VAL A 169 16.61 -9.32 1.19
C VAL A 169 18.09 -8.99 1.07
N LYS A 170 18.78 -9.64 0.12
CA LYS A 170 20.24 -9.52 -0.06
C LYS A 170 20.68 -8.11 -0.41
N GLN A 171 19.93 -7.45 -1.29
CA GLN A 171 20.15 -6.05 -1.65
C GLN A 171 19.22 -5.19 -0.78
N CYS A 172 19.64 -3.99 -0.40
CA CYS A 172 18.84 -3.09 0.44
C CYS A 172 18.18 -1.99 -0.41
N PRO A 173 17.12 -2.29 -1.18
CA PRO A 173 16.54 -1.33 -2.11
C PRO A 173 15.94 -0.12 -1.39
N ILE A 174 15.92 1.00 -2.10
CA ILE A 174 15.39 2.28 -1.64
C ILE A 174 14.07 2.56 -2.37
N PHE A 175 13.03 2.92 -1.61
CA PHE A 175 11.70 3.22 -2.13
C PHE A 175 11.25 4.61 -1.73
N HIS A 176 11.24 5.52 -2.69
CA HIS A 176 10.50 6.78 -2.65
C HIS A 176 9.01 6.49 -2.78
N GLY A 177 8.19 7.21 -2.02
CA GLY A 177 6.77 6.94 -1.95
C GLY A 177 6.42 5.66 -1.20
N TRP A 178 7.26 5.20 -0.25
CA TRP A 178 7.01 3.96 0.51
C TRP A 178 5.64 3.90 1.21
N TRP A 179 4.97 5.05 1.37
CA TRP A 179 3.58 5.16 1.82
C TRP A 179 2.56 4.58 0.85
N TYR A 180 2.88 4.55 -0.44
CA TYR A 180 2.01 4.13 -1.52
C TYR A 180 2.28 2.69 -1.99
N GLY A 181 3.44 2.12 -1.66
CA GLY A 181 3.80 0.74 -2.02
C GLY A 181 3.49 -0.28 -0.93
N ASP A 182 3.52 -1.55 -1.30
CA ASP A 182 3.23 -2.68 -0.43
C ASP A 182 4.48 -3.53 -0.15
N LEU A 183 5.49 -2.88 0.42
CA LEU A 183 6.83 -3.45 0.57
C LEU A 183 6.86 -4.71 1.44
N LYS A 184 5.99 -4.80 2.46
CA LYS A 184 5.94 -5.95 3.37
C LYS A 184 5.43 -7.18 2.63
N HIS A 185 4.33 -7.04 1.92
CA HIS A 185 3.74 -8.11 1.12
C HIS A 185 4.71 -8.60 0.03
N VAL A 186 5.25 -7.65 -0.74
CA VAL A 186 6.17 -7.96 -1.85
C VAL A 186 7.47 -8.63 -1.38
N PHE A 187 8.13 -8.11 -0.34
CA PHE A 187 9.48 -8.56 0.03
C PHE A 187 9.53 -9.60 1.16
N LEU A 188 8.53 -9.64 2.04
CA LEU A 188 8.58 -10.46 3.26
C LEU A 188 7.49 -11.53 3.31
N GLU A 189 6.30 -11.26 2.75
CA GLU A 189 5.17 -12.21 2.76
C GLU A 189 5.13 -13.14 1.55
N LYS A 190 6.14 -13.06 0.67
CA LYS A 190 6.44 -14.06 -0.37
C LYS A 190 5.36 -14.16 -1.45
N ASP A 191 4.61 -13.09 -1.70
CA ASP A 191 3.53 -13.02 -2.69
C ASP A 191 3.92 -13.57 -4.07
N TYR A 192 5.17 -13.36 -4.46
CA TYR A 192 5.69 -13.78 -5.76
C TYR A 192 6.62 -15.00 -5.71
N GLN A 193 6.76 -15.67 -4.56
CA GLN A 193 7.69 -16.80 -4.41
C GLN A 193 7.32 -18.00 -5.30
N ILE A 194 6.05 -18.15 -5.67
CA ILE A 194 5.61 -19.23 -6.58
C ILE A 194 6.06 -19.01 -8.03
N LEU A 195 6.46 -17.80 -8.40
CA LEU A 195 6.90 -17.48 -9.76
C LEU A 195 8.35 -17.93 -9.96
N SER A 196 8.60 -18.59 -11.09
CA SER A 196 9.96 -18.83 -11.58
C SER A 196 10.47 -17.56 -12.30
N ILE A 197 11.11 -16.66 -11.56
CA ILE A 197 11.49 -15.32 -12.05
C ILE A 197 12.80 -15.33 -12.87
N GLN A 198 13.72 -16.24 -12.55
CA GLN A 198 15.05 -16.27 -13.17
C GLN A 198 14.98 -16.29 -14.70
N ASP A 199 15.71 -15.37 -15.31
CA ASP A 199 15.84 -15.17 -16.76
C ASP A 199 14.52 -14.94 -17.51
N GLN A 200 13.43 -14.57 -16.81
CA GLN A 200 12.16 -14.25 -17.43
C GLN A 200 12.09 -12.79 -17.90
N THR A 201 11.36 -12.57 -19.00
CA THR A 201 10.82 -11.24 -19.33
C THR A 201 9.42 -11.11 -18.72
N ILE A 202 9.23 -10.10 -17.87
CA ILE A 202 8.00 -9.89 -17.11
C ILE A 202 7.30 -8.61 -17.60
N VAL A 203 6.00 -8.68 -17.82
CA VAL A 203 5.12 -7.53 -17.98
C VAL A 203 4.40 -7.33 -16.66
N ASP A 204 4.76 -6.27 -15.93
CA ASP A 204 4.21 -5.91 -14.62
C ASP A 204 3.22 -4.77 -14.79
N VAL A 205 1.92 -5.06 -14.62
CA VAL A 205 0.83 -4.11 -14.81
C VAL A 205 0.31 -3.66 -13.46
N GLY A 206 0.16 -2.34 -13.32
CA GLY A 206 -0.04 -1.68 -12.03
C GLY A 206 1.22 -1.76 -11.20
N ALA A 207 2.32 -1.27 -11.79
CA ALA A 207 3.64 -1.30 -11.17
C ALA A 207 3.76 -0.33 -9.98
N ASN A 208 2.80 0.60 -9.81
CA ASN A 208 2.74 1.54 -8.69
C ASN A 208 4.06 2.29 -8.51
N ILE A 209 4.70 2.22 -7.34
CA ILE A 209 6.01 2.83 -7.07
C ILE A 209 7.19 1.95 -7.52
N GLY A 210 6.92 0.81 -8.14
CA GLY A 210 7.92 -0.15 -8.62
C GLY A 210 8.36 -1.21 -7.63
N ASP A 211 7.61 -1.44 -6.56
CA ASP A 211 7.92 -2.48 -5.56
C ASP A 211 8.00 -3.88 -6.18
N SER A 212 6.97 -4.33 -6.91
CA SER A 212 7.00 -5.61 -7.63
C SER A 212 8.06 -5.65 -8.72
N ALA A 213 8.20 -4.58 -9.50
CA ALA A 213 9.18 -4.51 -10.59
C ALA A 213 10.63 -4.63 -10.08
N ILE A 214 10.95 -3.93 -8.99
CA ILE A 214 12.24 -4.00 -8.31
C ILE A 214 12.44 -5.39 -7.71
N TYR A 215 11.42 -5.95 -7.05
CA TYR A 215 11.49 -7.32 -6.55
C TYR A 215 11.84 -8.31 -7.67
N PHE A 216 11.19 -8.25 -8.82
CA PHE A 216 11.47 -9.14 -9.94
C PHE A 216 12.90 -8.97 -10.47
N ALA A 217 13.37 -7.73 -10.66
CA ALA A 217 14.73 -7.47 -11.12
C ALA A 217 15.78 -7.99 -10.13
N LEU A 218 15.58 -7.77 -8.83
CA LEU A 218 16.48 -8.27 -7.77
C LEU A 218 16.48 -9.80 -7.65
N ASN A 219 15.44 -10.47 -8.12
CA ASN A 219 15.30 -11.94 -8.14
C ASN A 219 15.65 -12.56 -9.51
N GLY A 220 16.40 -11.83 -10.35
CA GLY A 220 17.01 -12.40 -11.56
C GLY A 220 16.14 -12.36 -12.80
N ALA A 221 15.10 -11.52 -12.85
CA ALA A 221 14.38 -11.27 -14.09
C ALA A 221 15.35 -10.75 -15.15
N LYS A 222 15.25 -11.27 -16.38
CA LYS A 222 16.02 -10.78 -17.53
C LYS A 222 15.61 -9.36 -17.88
N LYS A 223 14.31 -9.08 -17.82
CA LYS A 223 13.72 -7.79 -18.19
C LYS A 223 12.36 -7.62 -17.52
N VAL A 224 12.04 -6.42 -17.07
CA VAL A 224 10.72 -6.07 -16.52
C VAL A 224 10.17 -4.87 -17.28
N ILE A 225 8.98 -5.00 -17.83
CA ILE A 225 8.22 -3.92 -18.47
C ILE A 225 7.14 -3.50 -17.48
N ALA A 226 7.39 -2.40 -16.77
CA ALA A 226 6.60 -1.94 -15.64
C ALA A 226 5.63 -0.83 -16.08
N ILE A 227 4.32 -1.08 -16.01
CA ILE A 227 3.28 -0.19 -16.52
C ILE A 227 2.53 0.43 -15.34
N GLU A 228 2.52 1.76 -15.28
CA GLU A 228 1.82 2.51 -14.24
C GLU A 228 1.02 3.67 -14.86
N ALA A 229 -0.24 3.80 -14.41
CA ALA A 229 -1.21 4.72 -14.97
C ALA A 229 -1.21 6.09 -14.26
N PHE A 230 -0.90 6.15 -12.97
CA PHE A 230 -0.95 7.37 -12.17
C PHE A 230 0.37 8.15 -12.25
N PRO A 231 0.36 9.45 -12.62
CA PRO A 231 1.57 10.24 -12.81
C PRO A 231 2.49 10.28 -11.58
N THR A 232 1.92 10.46 -10.39
CA THR A 232 2.68 10.54 -9.13
C THR A 232 3.39 9.22 -8.82
N ASN A 233 2.70 8.09 -9.02
CA ASN A 233 3.28 6.76 -8.83
C ASN A 233 4.35 6.48 -9.89
N PHE A 234 4.09 6.84 -11.15
CA PHE A 234 5.05 6.69 -12.24
C PHE A 234 6.35 7.45 -11.98
N GLN A 235 6.28 8.70 -11.49
CA GLN A 235 7.46 9.46 -11.09
C GLN A 235 8.26 8.78 -9.96
N MET A 236 7.56 8.19 -8.99
CA MET A 236 8.19 7.41 -7.92
C MET A 236 8.83 6.13 -8.47
N LEU A 237 8.16 5.41 -9.37
CA LEU A 237 8.70 4.25 -10.09
C LEU A 237 10.00 4.60 -10.82
N GLU A 238 10.02 5.65 -11.63
CA GLU A 238 11.23 6.08 -12.34
C GLU A 238 12.38 6.38 -11.38
N LYS A 239 12.08 7.14 -10.31
CA LYS A 239 13.08 7.48 -9.29
C LYS A 239 13.61 6.24 -8.58
N ASN A 240 12.73 5.30 -8.25
CA ASN A 240 13.10 4.05 -7.60
C ASN A 240 13.95 3.17 -8.51
N ILE A 241 13.66 3.09 -9.81
CA ILE A 241 14.49 2.36 -10.78
C ILE A 241 15.91 2.94 -10.81
N ILE A 242 16.04 4.27 -10.89
CA ILE A 242 17.34 4.96 -10.95
C ILE A 242 18.13 4.78 -9.66
N ASP A 243 17.52 5.06 -8.50
CA ASP A 243 18.22 5.04 -7.22
C ASP A 243 18.61 3.61 -6.78
N ASN A 244 17.94 2.58 -7.32
CA ASN A 244 18.32 1.17 -7.17
C ASN A 244 19.25 0.65 -8.28
N LYS A 245 19.60 1.48 -9.27
CA LYS A 245 20.48 1.12 -10.40
C LYS A 245 19.94 -0.04 -11.26
N LEU A 246 18.63 -0.02 -11.52
CA LEU A 246 17.94 -1.09 -12.25
C LEU A 246 17.47 -0.67 -13.65
N SER A 247 17.97 0.45 -14.18
CA SER A 247 17.58 0.99 -15.49
C SER A 247 17.90 0.07 -16.68
N ASP A 248 18.89 -0.83 -16.53
CA ASP A 248 19.23 -1.82 -17.58
C ASP A 248 18.25 -3.01 -17.60
N THR A 249 17.50 -3.23 -16.52
CA THR A 249 16.59 -4.37 -16.35
C THR A 249 15.12 -3.96 -16.41
N ILE A 250 14.77 -2.79 -15.88
CA ILE A 250 13.39 -2.33 -15.77
C ILE A 250 13.12 -1.19 -16.77
N ILE A 251 12.12 -1.37 -17.62
CA ILE A 251 11.59 -0.34 -18.52
C ILE A 251 10.26 0.16 -17.98
N PRO A 252 10.19 1.40 -17.45
CA PRO A 252 8.93 1.99 -17.03
C PRO A 252 8.14 2.49 -18.24
N LEU A 253 6.83 2.24 -18.24
CA LEU A 253 5.88 2.71 -19.25
C LEU A 253 4.72 3.46 -18.58
N PHE A 254 4.58 4.73 -18.92
CA PHE A 254 3.46 5.53 -18.46
C PHE A 254 2.22 5.26 -19.31
N GLY A 255 1.18 4.70 -18.71
CA GLY A 255 -0.08 4.38 -19.38
C GLY A 255 -0.94 3.39 -18.61
N ALA A 256 -2.20 3.25 -19.03
CA ALA A 256 -3.11 2.27 -18.47
C ALA A 256 -3.31 1.09 -19.41
N LEU A 257 -3.33 -0.13 -18.88
CA LEU A 257 -3.66 -1.30 -19.69
C LEU A 257 -5.17 -1.33 -19.97
N SER A 258 -5.54 -1.62 -21.22
CA SER A 258 -6.93 -1.68 -21.68
C SER A 258 -7.09 -2.70 -22.81
N ASP A 259 -8.35 -3.02 -23.15
CA ASP A 259 -8.73 -3.83 -24.31
C ASP A 259 -8.59 -3.06 -25.64
N LYS A 260 -8.41 -1.74 -25.61
CA LYS A 260 -8.30 -0.90 -26.80
C LYS A 260 -7.33 0.25 -26.63
N ASN A 261 -6.82 0.74 -27.76
CA ASN A 261 -6.04 1.97 -27.84
C ASN A 261 -6.97 3.18 -27.81
N SER A 262 -6.82 4.00 -26.79
CA SER A 262 -7.64 5.17 -26.49
C SER A 262 -6.84 6.08 -25.55
N SER A 263 -7.50 7.12 -25.06
CA SER A 263 -7.05 7.86 -23.89
C SER A 263 -8.09 7.78 -22.79
N LEU A 264 -7.66 7.91 -21.54
CA LEU A 264 -8.50 8.06 -20.35
C LEU A 264 -8.10 9.31 -19.58
N THR A 265 -9.06 9.98 -18.98
CA THR A 265 -8.82 11.09 -18.04
C THR A 265 -8.89 10.55 -16.63
N ILE A 266 -7.80 10.65 -15.89
CA ILE A 266 -7.70 10.20 -14.50
C ILE A 266 -7.47 11.37 -13.56
N ASP A 267 -7.96 11.28 -12.33
CA ASP A 267 -7.67 12.28 -11.31
C ASP A 267 -6.18 12.20 -10.93
N SER A 268 -5.46 13.31 -11.12
CA SER A 268 -4.03 13.42 -10.85
C SER A 268 -3.70 13.72 -9.39
N ASP A 269 -4.66 14.23 -8.63
CA ASP A 269 -4.50 14.61 -7.22
C ASP A 269 -4.67 13.42 -6.27
N THR A 270 -4.71 12.22 -6.82
CA THR A 270 -4.82 11.02 -6.03
C THR A 270 -3.49 10.65 -5.39
N SER A 271 -3.18 11.32 -4.28
CA SER A 271 -2.59 10.64 -3.12
C SER A 271 -3.52 9.53 -2.59
N GLN A 272 -4.25 8.80 -3.45
CA GLN A 272 -5.27 7.79 -3.12
C GLN A 272 -4.73 6.35 -3.25
N GLY A 273 -3.41 6.15 -3.16
CA GLY A 273 -2.82 4.82 -2.92
C GLY A 273 -3.24 4.18 -1.58
N TYR A 274 -4.20 4.78 -0.85
CA TYR A 274 -4.80 4.24 0.37
C TYR A 274 -5.98 3.31 0.12
N THR A 275 -6.47 3.22 -1.12
CA THR A 275 -7.73 2.58 -1.45
C THR A 275 -7.69 2.07 -2.87
N SER A 276 -7.82 0.74 -3.01
CA SER A 276 -8.20 -0.01 -4.21
C SER A 276 -9.32 0.69 -4.98
N PHE A 277 -8.97 1.61 -5.89
CA PHE A 277 -9.94 2.31 -6.72
C PHE A 277 -9.71 1.90 -8.17
N GLN A 278 -10.73 1.23 -8.71
CA GLN A 278 -10.88 1.01 -10.15
C GLN A 278 -10.66 2.33 -10.89
N LEU A 279 -9.78 2.28 -11.90
CA LEU A 279 -9.62 3.36 -12.87
C LEU A 279 -10.99 3.71 -13.46
N LYS A 280 -11.46 4.94 -13.21
CA LYS A 280 -12.71 5.47 -13.76
C LYS A 280 -12.42 6.77 -14.49
N GLU A 281 -12.98 6.90 -15.69
CA GLU A 281 -12.93 8.14 -16.47
C GLU A 281 -13.47 9.30 -15.64
N GLN A 282 -12.66 10.35 -15.53
CA GLN A 282 -13.01 11.58 -14.83
C GLN A 282 -13.35 12.70 -15.82
N LYS A 283 -14.17 13.65 -15.38
CA LYS A 283 -14.46 14.84 -16.19
C LYS A 283 -13.25 15.78 -16.30
N ASN A 284 -12.44 15.83 -15.24
CA ASN A 284 -11.25 16.66 -15.11
C ASN A 284 -10.10 15.78 -14.62
N GLY A 285 -8.87 16.11 -15.00
CA GLY A 285 -7.68 15.39 -14.54
C GLY A 285 -6.58 15.33 -15.61
N THR A 286 -5.67 14.38 -15.45
CA THR A 286 -4.60 14.11 -16.42
C THR A 286 -5.08 13.11 -17.46
N ARG A 287 -4.90 13.45 -18.74
CA ARG A 287 -5.18 12.55 -19.86
C ARG A 287 -3.99 11.63 -20.08
N ILE A 288 -4.23 10.32 -19.97
CA ILE A 288 -3.24 9.27 -20.19
C ILE A 288 -3.63 8.40 -21.39
N GLN A 289 -2.64 7.78 -22.03
CA GLN A 289 -2.89 6.82 -23.11
C GLN A 289 -3.19 5.44 -22.53
N THR A 290 -4.07 4.70 -23.20
CA THR A 290 -4.24 3.28 -22.95
C THR A 290 -3.40 2.46 -23.91
N ILE A 291 -2.92 1.32 -23.44
CA ILE A 291 -2.06 0.39 -24.18
C ILE A 291 -2.71 -0.99 -24.09
N THR A 292 -2.70 -1.76 -25.18
CA THR A 292 -3.17 -3.16 -25.17
C THR A 292 -2.04 -4.14 -24.93
N LEU A 293 -2.37 -5.37 -24.50
CA LEU A 293 -1.39 -6.47 -24.41
C LEU A 293 -0.72 -6.72 -25.75
N ALA A 294 -1.47 -6.70 -26.86
CA ALA A 294 -0.92 -6.87 -28.20
C ALA A 294 0.15 -5.80 -28.51
N ASN A 295 -0.08 -4.53 -28.18
CA ASN A 295 0.92 -3.49 -28.41
C ASN A 295 2.18 -3.67 -27.58
N ILE A 296 2.07 -4.17 -26.35
CA ILE A 296 3.24 -4.48 -25.51
C ILE A 296 4.02 -5.65 -26.13
N LEU A 297 3.32 -6.72 -26.50
CA LEU A 297 3.93 -7.90 -27.11
C LEU A 297 4.65 -7.55 -28.41
N ASP A 298 4.03 -6.74 -29.28
CA ASP A 298 4.61 -6.32 -30.56
C ASP A 298 5.80 -5.37 -30.33
N ARG A 299 5.65 -4.35 -29.48
CA ARG A 299 6.68 -3.33 -29.23
C ARG A 299 7.98 -3.93 -28.68
N PHE A 300 7.88 -5.00 -27.89
CA PHE A 300 9.04 -5.64 -27.26
C PHE A 300 9.34 -7.02 -27.82
N GLU A 301 8.68 -7.42 -28.92
CA GLU A 301 8.85 -8.70 -29.61
C GLU A 301 8.78 -9.91 -28.64
N LEU A 302 7.78 -9.90 -27.77
CA LEU A 302 7.68 -10.86 -26.66
C LEU A 302 7.06 -12.18 -27.10
N ASN A 303 7.66 -13.28 -26.62
CA ASN A 303 7.09 -14.61 -26.67
C ASN A 303 7.43 -15.35 -25.37
N ASP A 304 6.47 -16.11 -24.85
CA ASP A 304 6.56 -16.85 -23.59
C ASP A 304 6.93 -15.98 -22.36
N ALA A 305 6.45 -14.74 -22.33
CA ALA A 305 6.65 -13.82 -21.20
C ALA A 305 5.81 -14.21 -19.97
N LEU A 306 6.14 -13.63 -18.81
CA LEU A 306 5.30 -13.68 -17.61
C LEU A 306 4.48 -12.40 -17.51
N LEU A 307 3.17 -12.51 -17.32
CA LEU A 307 2.28 -11.38 -17.10
C LEU A 307 1.87 -11.33 -15.62
N LYS A 308 2.10 -10.20 -14.94
CA LYS A 308 1.48 -9.88 -13.66
C LYS A 308 0.43 -8.79 -13.87
N LEU A 309 -0.79 -9.05 -13.42
CA LEU A 309 -1.90 -8.10 -13.43
C LEU A 309 -2.33 -7.81 -12.00
N ASP A 310 -2.05 -6.60 -11.52
CA ASP A 310 -2.66 -6.04 -10.32
C ASP A 310 -2.95 -4.57 -10.61
N CYS A 311 -4.11 -4.31 -11.20
CA CYS A 311 -4.49 -2.99 -11.69
C CYS A 311 -5.89 -2.59 -11.21
N GLU A 312 -6.28 -3.12 -10.06
CA GLU A 312 -7.47 -2.72 -9.31
C GLU A 312 -8.76 -2.77 -10.13
N GLY A 313 -8.89 -3.72 -11.07
CA GLY A 313 -10.08 -3.97 -11.87
C GLY A 313 -9.88 -3.97 -13.39
N CYS A 314 -8.73 -3.52 -13.92
CA CYS A 314 -8.47 -3.58 -15.36
C CYS A 314 -8.30 -5.02 -15.87
N GLU A 315 -7.95 -5.96 -14.98
CA GLU A 315 -7.67 -7.37 -15.28
C GLU A 315 -8.83 -8.05 -16.00
N TYR A 316 -10.07 -7.70 -15.66
CA TYR A 316 -11.27 -8.27 -16.27
C TYR A 316 -11.39 -7.89 -17.74
N ASN A 317 -11.39 -6.58 -18.01
CA ASN A 317 -11.59 -6.08 -19.35
C ASN A 317 -10.47 -6.55 -20.29
N VAL A 318 -9.23 -6.51 -19.78
CA VAL A 318 -8.04 -6.96 -20.53
C VAL A 318 -8.10 -8.46 -20.85
N ILE A 319 -8.33 -9.32 -19.85
CA ILE A 319 -8.30 -10.78 -20.06
C ILE A 319 -9.49 -11.24 -20.92
N LEU A 320 -10.70 -10.75 -20.63
CA LEU A 320 -11.91 -11.22 -21.30
C LEU A 320 -11.93 -10.86 -22.79
N ASN A 321 -11.42 -9.68 -23.14
CA ASN A 321 -11.43 -9.16 -24.52
C ASN A 321 -10.14 -9.44 -25.30
N SER A 322 -9.07 -9.93 -24.67
CA SER A 322 -7.89 -10.39 -25.40
C SER A 322 -8.19 -11.66 -26.18
N ASP A 323 -7.68 -11.75 -27.41
CA ASP A 323 -7.77 -12.99 -28.18
C ASP A 323 -6.80 -14.05 -27.64
N THR A 324 -7.09 -15.32 -27.95
CA THR A 324 -6.30 -16.46 -27.49
C THR A 324 -4.85 -16.39 -27.99
N LYS A 325 -4.61 -15.86 -29.19
CA LYS A 325 -3.25 -15.74 -29.74
C LYS A 325 -2.38 -14.80 -28.91
N THR A 326 -2.94 -13.68 -28.48
CA THR A 326 -2.33 -12.68 -27.60
C THR A 326 -2.06 -13.28 -26.24
N LEU A 327 -3.05 -13.93 -25.62
CA LEU A 327 -2.89 -14.55 -24.31
C LEU A 327 -1.80 -15.64 -24.33
N LEU A 328 -1.78 -16.50 -25.34
CA LEU A 328 -0.78 -17.57 -25.49
C LEU A 328 0.65 -17.09 -25.74
N LYS A 329 0.89 -15.79 -25.91
CA LYS A 329 2.26 -15.21 -25.86
C LYS A 329 2.80 -15.11 -24.44
N PHE A 330 1.97 -15.32 -23.42
CA PHE A 330 2.39 -15.44 -22.04
C PHE A 330 2.46 -16.90 -21.64
N LYS A 331 3.60 -17.30 -21.06
CA LYS A 331 3.80 -18.65 -20.49
C LYS A 331 3.14 -18.76 -19.12
N THR A 332 3.12 -17.67 -18.37
CA THR A 332 2.57 -17.61 -17.02
C THR A 332 1.83 -16.29 -16.84
N ILE A 333 0.65 -16.35 -16.22
CA ILE A 333 -0.17 -15.19 -15.92
C ILE A 333 -0.52 -15.25 -14.42
N LEU A 334 -0.08 -14.26 -13.66
CA LEU A 334 -0.46 -14.03 -12.27
C LEU A 334 -1.42 -12.84 -12.22
N ILE A 335 -2.58 -13.01 -11.57
CA ILE A 335 -3.61 -11.98 -11.47
C ILE A 335 -4.00 -11.81 -10.01
N GLU A 336 -3.92 -10.58 -9.50
CA GLU A 336 -4.68 -10.15 -8.33
C GLU A 336 -6.07 -9.70 -8.78
N PHE A 337 -7.09 -10.49 -8.49
CA PHE A 337 -8.45 -10.22 -8.92
C PHE A 337 -9.21 -9.42 -7.85
N HIS A 338 -10.06 -8.46 -8.27
CA HIS A 338 -10.75 -7.55 -7.35
C HIS A 338 -12.29 -7.67 -7.31
N ASN A 339 -12.87 -8.41 -8.26
CA ASN A 339 -14.31 -8.66 -8.44
C ASN A 339 -14.64 -10.15 -8.70
N GLY A 340 -13.90 -11.08 -8.07
CA GLY A 340 -14.06 -12.54 -8.23
C GLY A 340 -13.31 -13.10 -9.45
N PHE A 341 -13.08 -14.42 -9.48
CA PHE A 341 -12.16 -15.03 -10.46
C PHE A 341 -12.85 -15.80 -11.59
N GLU A 342 -14.14 -16.16 -11.46
CA GLU A 342 -14.80 -17.15 -12.34
C GLU A 342 -14.69 -16.83 -13.84
N ASN A 343 -14.99 -15.59 -14.24
CA ASN A 343 -14.95 -15.20 -15.64
C ASN A 343 -13.51 -15.21 -16.20
N ILE A 344 -12.54 -14.76 -15.40
CA ILE A 344 -11.12 -14.75 -15.75
C ILE A 344 -10.61 -16.19 -15.89
N LYS A 345 -10.92 -17.05 -14.90
CA LYS A 345 -10.58 -18.48 -14.91
C LYS A 345 -11.12 -19.16 -16.17
N ASN A 346 -12.41 -19.04 -16.44
CA ASN A 346 -13.04 -19.68 -17.60
C ASN A 346 -12.41 -19.21 -18.92
N LYS A 347 -12.14 -17.91 -19.07
CA LYS A 347 -11.49 -17.37 -20.26
C LYS A 347 -10.08 -17.92 -20.46
N LEU A 348 -9.29 -17.99 -19.39
CA LEU A 348 -7.93 -18.52 -19.43
C LEU A 348 -7.91 -20.02 -19.77
N GLU A 349 -8.80 -20.81 -19.16
CA GLU A 349 -8.94 -22.25 -19.44
C GLU A 349 -9.32 -22.49 -20.92
N ILE A 350 -10.31 -21.78 -21.45
CA ILE A 350 -10.69 -21.85 -22.87
C ILE A 350 -9.55 -21.41 -23.79
N SER A 351 -8.69 -20.49 -23.32
CA SER A 351 -7.54 -19.99 -24.08
C SER A 351 -6.31 -20.91 -23.98
N GLY A 352 -6.40 -22.07 -23.34
CA GLY A 352 -5.33 -23.06 -23.27
C GLY A 352 -4.40 -22.90 -22.06
N PHE A 353 -4.90 -22.40 -20.93
CA PHE A 353 -4.17 -22.33 -19.67
C PHE A 353 -4.73 -23.31 -18.64
N GLU A 354 -3.84 -23.79 -17.76
CA GLU A 354 -4.19 -24.52 -16.55
C GLU A 354 -4.05 -23.60 -15.33
N ILE A 355 -5.04 -23.61 -14.43
CA ILE A 355 -4.98 -22.86 -13.17
C ILE A 355 -4.17 -23.66 -12.15
N LYS A 356 -2.97 -23.19 -11.84
CA LYS A 356 -2.04 -23.84 -10.90
C LYS A 356 -2.30 -23.48 -9.46
N GLN A 357 -2.77 -22.26 -9.22
CA GLN A 357 -3.11 -21.79 -7.88
C GLN A 357 -4.28 -20.81 -7.94
N LEU A 358 -5.15 -20.92 -6.94
CA LEU A 358 -6.23 -19.99 -6.69
C LEU A 358 -6.33 -19.76 -5.19
N ILE A 359 -6.00 -18.54 -4.74
CA ILE A 359 -6.12 -18.12 -3.34
C ILE A 359 -7.24 -17.09 -3.28
N SER A 360 -8.30 -17.36 -2.52
CA SER A 360 -9.36 -16.40 -2.25
C SER A 360 -9.15 -15.81 -0.85
N LEU A 361 -8.79 -14.53 -0.78
CA LEU A 361 -8.65 -13.78 0.48
C LEU A 361 -10.02 -13.31 0.98
N LYS A 362 -10.90 -12.95 0.02
CA LYS A 362 -12.30 -12.58 0.19
C LYS A 362 -13.07 -13.14 -1.02
N PRO A 363 -14.41 -13.27 -0.95
CA PRO A 363 -15.21 -13.75 -2.09
C PRO A 363 -14.90 -13.04 -3.41
N THR A 364 -14.52 -11.76 -3.36
CA THR A 364 -14.23 -10.95 -4.53
C THR A 364 -12.75 -10.65 -4.75
N LYS A 365 -11.84 -10.96 -3.80
CA LYS A 365 -10.43 -10.57 -3.89
C LYS A 365 -9.46 -11.72 -3.59
N GLY A 366 -8.41 -11.85 -4.39
CA GLY A 366 -7.39 -12.88 -4.22
C GLY A 366 -6.45 -13.01 -5.41
N TYR A 367 -5.73 -14.13 -5.48
CA TYR A 367 -4.72 -14.40 -6.50
C TYR A 367 -5.08 -15.61 -7.36
N LEU A 368 -4.84 -15.50 -8.67
CA LEU A 368 -4.97 -16.58 -9.64
C LEU A 368 -3.65 -16.71 -10.42
N LEU A 369 -3.07 -17.90 -10.41
CA LEU A 369 -1.90 -18.24 -11.21
C LEU A 369 -2.30 -19.23 -12.30
N ALA A 370 -2.13 -18.83 -13.55
CA ALA A 370 -2.36 -19.63 -14.73
C ALA A 370 -1.06 -19.91 -15.48
N GLN A 371 -0.89 -21.12 -15.98
CA GLN A 371 0.24 -21.52 -16.82
C GLN A 371 -0.26 -22.08 -18.14
N LYS A 372 0.38 -21.68 -19.22
CA LYS A 372 0.08 -22.17 -20.57
C LYS A 372 0.23 -23.69 -20.60
N SER A 373 -0.79 -24.40 -21.08
CA SER A 373 -0.74 -25.84 -21.24
C SER A 373 0.34 -26.23 -22.25
N ASN A 374 1.05 -27.32 -21.99
CA ASN A 374 2.08 -27.86 -22.88
C ASN A 374 1.50 -28.38 -24.19
#